data_AF-W7PUD8-F1
#
_entry.id   AF-W7PUD8-F1
#
_cell.length_a   1.000
_cell.length_b   1.000
_cell.length_c   1.000
_cell.angle_alpha   90.00
_cell.angle_beta   90.00
_cell.angle_gamma   90.00
#
_symmetry.space_group_name_H-M   'P 1'
#
loop_
_entity.id
_entity.type
_entity.pdbx_description
1 polymer ?
#
loop_
_entity_poly.entity_id
_entity_poly.type
_entity_poly.pdbx_seq_one_letter_code
_entity_poly.pdbx_strand_id
1 'polypeptide(L)'
;MSSAMIDLIIKATLDTLYMVGVSGLLAALFGVPLGVMLYVTRPRQILARPALNQALGIVTNIGRSIPFIILMVAIIPFTRMVVGTSIGTNAAIVPLTIAAIPFVARLVEGALNEIPPGLVEAAQSMGPRRGRSSPRCCCPRPAAASSPA
;
A
#
# COMPACT_ATOMS: atom_id res chain seq x y z
N MET A 1 -5.97 -30.01 31.01
CA MET A 1 -4.92 -29.23 30.31
C MET A 1 -3.76 -29.07 31.27
N SER A 2 -2.55 -29.51 30.93
CA SER A 2 -1.40 -29.32 31.82
C SER A 2 -1.09 -27.82 31.96
N SER A 3 -0.65 -27.38 33.14
CA SER A 3 -0.25 -25.98 33.39
C SER A 3 0.80 -25.51 32.37
N ALA A 4 1.78 -26.37 32.06
CA ALA A 4 2.79 -26.11 31.03
C ALA A 4 2.21 -25.84 29.63
N MET A 5 1.09 -26.49 29.27
CA MET A 5 0.44 -26.26 27.98
C MET A 5 -0.26 -24.90 27.92
N ILE A 6 -0.87 -24.47 29.03
CA ILE A 6 -1.53 -23.16 29.12
C ILE A 6 -0.47 -22.04 28.97
N ASP A 7 0.66 -22.17 29.66
CA ASP A 7 1.76 -21.18 29.57
C ASP A 7 2.33 -21.07 28.15
N LEU A 8 2.48 -22.20 27.45
CA LEU A 8 2.93 -22.23 26.05
C LEU A 8 1.96 -21.51 25.11
N ILE A 9 0.66 -21.73 25.27
CA ILE A 9 -0.36 -21.08 24.43
C ILE A 9 -0.38 -19.58 24.66
N ILE A 10 -0.30 -19.13 25.92
CA ILE A 10 -0.25 -17.71 26.25
C ILE A 10 0.99 -17.06 25.62
N LYS A 11 2.16 -17.70 25.78
CA LYS A 11 3.40 -17.19 25.19
C LYS A 11 3.35 -17.12 23.67
N ALA A 12 2.87 -18.16 23.00
CA ALA A 12 2.71 -18.18 21.54
C ALA A 12 1.70 -17.13 21.05
N THR A 13 0.65 -16.87 21.83
CA THR A 13 -0.33 -15.81 21.53
C THR A 13 0.32 -14.42 21.62
N LEU A 14 1.16 -14.19 22.63
CA LEU A 14 1.92 -12.93 22.75
C LEU A 14 2.96 -12.78 21.63
N ASP A 15 3.66 -13.85 21.27
CA ASP A 15 4.64 -13.83 20.18
C ASP A 15 3.97 -13.50 18.84
N THR A 16 2.82 -14.09 18.55
CA THR A 16 2.07 -13.79 17.31
C THR A 16 1.53 -12.35 17.30
N LEU A 17 1.00 -11.87 18.43
CA LEU A 17 0.54 -10.49 18.55
C LEU A 17 1.68 -9.48 18.35
N TYR A 18 2.86 -9.78 18.91
CA TYR A 18 4.06 -8.98 18.70
C TYR A 18 4.52 -8.99 17.23
N MET A 19 4.59 -10.17 16.59
CA MET A 19 4.97 -10.27 15.18
C MET A 19 4.01 -9.48 14.27
N VAL A 20 2.71 -9.68 14.44
CA VAL A 20 1.68 -9.02 13.61
C VAL A 20 1.62 -7.53 13.91
N GLY A 21 1.72 -7.12 15.17
CA GLY A 21 1.70 -5.71 15.56
C GLY A 21 2.88 -4.94 14.96
N VAL A 22 4.10 -5.45 15.12
CA VAL A 22 5.31 -4.79 14.60
C VAL A 22 5.35 -4.81 13.07
N SER A 23 5.11 -5.98 12.45
CA SER A 23 5.14 -6.09 10.99
C SER A 23 4.02 -5.27 10.32
N GLY A 24 2.82 -5.26 10.92
CA GLY A 24 1.70 -4.45 10.46
C GLY A 24 1.98 -2.96 10.55
N LEU A 25 2.58 -2.50 11.65
CA LEU A 25 2.93 -1.08 11.82
C LEU A 25 4.00 -0.64 10.80
N LEU A 26 5.04 -1.45 10.60
CA LEU A 26 6.06 -1.17 9.58
C LEU A 26 5.47 -1.22 8.17
N ALA A 27 4.63 -2.21 7.88
CA ALA A 27 3.96 -2.33 6.59
C ALA A 27 3.01 -1.17 6.32
N ALA A 28 2.31 -0.65 7.33
CA ALA A 28 1.49 0.55 7.22
C ALA A 28 2.37 1.78 6.96
N LEU A 29 3.46 1.93 7.71
CA LEU A 29 4.36 3.07 7.61
C LEU A 29 4.96 3.21 6.19
N PHE A 30 5.33 2.10 5.54
CA PHE A 30 5.88 2.13 4.18
C PHE A 30 4.82 1.93 3.09
N GLY A 31 3.82 1.08 3.33
CA GLY A 31 2.78 0.73 2.38
C GLY A 31 1.78 1.86 2.14
N VAL A 32 1.40 2.62 3.17
CA VAL A 32 0.46 3.74 3.02
C VAL A 32 1.05 4.83 2.11
N PRO A 33 2.27 5.36 2.35
CA PRO A 33 2.88 6.31 1.43
C PRO A 33 3.04 5.76 0.01
N LEU A 34 3.41 4.48 -0.14
CA LEU A 34 3.55 3.83 -1.44
C LEU A 34 2.21 3.77 -2.19
N GLY A 35 1.11 3.44 -1.50
CA GLY A 35 -0.24 3.41 -2.06
C GLY A 35 -0.75 4.79 -2.47
N VAL A 36 -0.53 5.81 -1.64
CA VAL A 36 -0.84 7.21 -1.97
C VAL A 36 -0.02 7.66 -3.19
N MET A 37 1.26 7.33 -3.25
CA MET A 37 2.12 7.70 -4.37
C MET A 37 1.71 7.00 -5.66
N LEU A 38 1.28 5.74 -5.60
CA LEU A 38 0.67 5.06 -6.73
C LEU A 38 -0.60 5.75 -7.22
N TYR A 39 -1.47 6.19 -6.31
CA TYR A 39 -2.70 6.88 -6.68
C TYR A 39 -2.41 8.24 -7.34
N VAL A 40 -1.56 9.07 -6.72
CA VAL A 40 -1.27 10.44 -7.17
C VAL A 40 -0.47 10.47 -8.48
N THR A 41 0.36 9.46 -8.75
CA THR A 41 1.17 9.38 -9.98
C THR A 41 0.43 8.86 -11.20
N ARG A 42 -0.83 8.41 -11.05
CA ARG A 42 -1.62 7.85 -12.15
C ARG A 42 -1.82 8.88 -13.28
N PRO A 43 -1.90 8.40 -14.54
CA PRO A 43 -2.32 9.27 -15.64
C PRO A 43 -3.68 9.87 -15.30
N ARG A 44 -3.82 11.20 -15.46
CA ARG A 44 -5.04 11.98 -15.15
C ARG A 44 -5.22 12.43 -13.68
N GLN A 45 -4.19 12.26 -12.84
CA GLN A 45 -4.13 12.78 -11.45
C GLN A 45 -3.11 13.95 -11.32
N ILE A 46 -3.02 14.53 -10.12
CA ILE A 46 -2.31 15.79 -9.80
C ILE A 46 -0.83 15.78 -10.22
N LEU A 47 -0.11 14.66 -10.06
CA LEU A 47 1.29 14.51 -10.52
C LEU A 47 1.42 13.37 -11.53
N ALA A 48 0.81 13.52 -12.71
CA ALA A 48 0.90 12.54 -13.79
C ALA A 48 2.36 12.30 -14.24
N ARG A 49 2.95 11.18 -13.78
CA ARG A 49 4.26 10.66 -14.20
C ARG A 49 4.09 9.19 -14.59
N PRO A 50 3.63 8.91 -15.82
CA PRO A 50 3.23 7.56 -16.23
C PRO A 50 4.36 6.53 -16.10
N ALA A 51 5.61 6.93 -16.35
CA ALA A 51 6.77 6.06 -16.17
C ALA A 51 6.98 5.62 -14.69
N LEU A 52 6.84 6.54 -13.73
CA LEU A 52 6.96 6.21 -12.31
C LEU A 52 5.78 5.35 -11.84
N ASN A 53 4.57 5.67 -12.29
CA ASN A 53 3.39 4.89 -11.96
C ASN A 53 3.48 3.45 -12.48
N GLN A 54 3.99 3.28 -13.70
CA GLN A 54 4.18 1.96 -14.29
C GLN A 54 5.26 1.17 -13.54
N ALA A 55 6.40 1.79 -13.21
CA ALA A 55 7.46 1.12 -12.44
C ALA A 55 6.98 0.69 -11.04
N LEU A 56 6.40 1.60 -10.27
CA LEU A 56 5.81 1.30 -8.96
C LEU A 56 4.68 0.28 -9.07
N GLY A 57 3.93 0.36 -10.16
CA GLY A 57 2.86 -0.56 -10.49
C GLY A 57 3.36 -1.99 -10.68
N ILE A 58 4.43 -2.16 -11.47
CA ILE A 58 5.10 -3.44 -11.70
C ILE A 58 5.67 -3.99 -10.40
N VAL A 59 6.40 -3.20 -9.62
CA VAL A 59 7.01 -3.64 -8.35
C VAL A 59 5.96 -4.15 -7.37
N THR A 60 4.90 -3.38 -7.14
CA THR A 60 3.82 -3.80 -6.25
C THR A 60 3.04 -4.98 -6.78
N ASN A 61 2.89 -5.13 -8.10
CA ASN A 61 2.22 -6.28 -8.68
C ASN A 61 3.05 -7.55 -8.54
N ILE A 62 4.36 -7.49 -8.85
CA ILE A 62 5.29 -8.60 -8.62
C ILE A 62 5.27 -9.00 -7.14
N GLY A 63 5.37 -8.03 -6.23
CA GLY A 63 5.36 -8.30 -4.79
C GLY A 63 4.08 -9.00 -4.29
N ARG A 64 2.93 -8.73 -4.91
CA ARG A 64 1.66 -9.44 -4.58
C ARG A 64 1.55 -10.81 -5.24
N SER A 65 2.12 -10.98 -6.44
CA SER A 65 2.07 -12.24 -7.17
C SER A 65 3.02 -13.29 -6.60
N ILE A 66 4.08 -12.88 -5.87
CA ILE A 66 4.96 -13.81 -5.17
C ILE A 66 4.22 -14.33 -3.92
N PRO A 67 3.95 -15.64 -3.82
CA PRO A 67 3.36 -16.23 -2.63
C PRO A 67 4.25 -16.00 -1.41
N PHE A 68 3.64 -15.73 -0.26
CA PHE A 68 4.35 -15.45 1.00
C PHE A 68 5.41 -16.52 1.33
N ILE A 69 5.07 -17.79 1.14
CA ILE A 69 5.97 -18.92 1.42
C ILE A 69 7.25 -18.85 0.56
N ILE A 70 7.12 -18.51 -0.72
CA ILE A 70 8.26 -18.39 -1.64
C ILE A 70 9.14 -17.21 -1.25
N LEU A 71 8.52 -16.06 -0.93
CA LEU A 71 9.23 -14.87 -0.48
C LEU A 71 9.99 -15.12 0.83
N MET A 72 9.36 -15.81 1.78
CA MET A 72 9.98 -16.16 3.07
C MET A 72 11.26 -16.96 2.86
N VAL A 73 11.24 -17.97 1.98
CA VAL A 73 12.41 -18.78 1.67
C VAL A 73 13.47 -17.97 0.92
N ALA A 74 13.07 -17.15 -0.04
CA ALA A 74 13.99 -16.30 -0.82
C ALA A 74 14.70 -15.25 0.04
N ILE A 75 14.08 -14.79 1.13
CA ILE A 75 14.61 -13.77 2.02
C ILE A 75 15.53 -14.32 3.11
N ILE A 76 15.60 -15.65 3.34
CA ILE A 76 16.47 -16.27 4.36
C ILE A 76 17.89 -15.68 4.42
N PRO A 77 18.65 -15.55 3.31
CA PRO A 77 20.00 -14.97 3.37
C PRO A 77 19.99 -13.50 3.81
N PHE A 78 18.97 -12.74 3.40
CA PHE A 78 18.77 -11.35 3.79
C PHE A 78 18.38 -11.23 5.27
N THR A 79 17.49 -12.09 5.78
CA THR A 79 17.09 -12.11 7.20
C THR A 79 18.29 -12.36 8.11
N ARG A 80 19.16 -13.30 7.72
CA ARG A 80 20.41 -13.57 8.46
C ARG A 80 21.32 -12.36 8.49
N MET A 81 21.39 -11.58 7.40
CA MET A 81 22.23 -10.39 7.34
C MET A 81 21.70 -9.26 8.24
N VAL A 82 20.38 -9.08 8.32
CA VAL A 82 19.76 -7.99 9.09
C VAL A 82 19.66 -8.31 10.58
N VAL A 83 19.26 -9.54 10.93
CA VAL A 83 18.91 -9.93 12.31
C VAL A 83 19.97 -10.85 12.93
N GLY A 84 20.88 -11.41 12.12
CA GLY A 84 21.88 -12.39 12.57
C GLY A 84 21.35 -13.81 12.70
N THR A 85 20.02 -14.02 12.69
CA THR A 85 19.37 -15.33 12.84
C THR A 85 18.24 -15.54 11.83
N SER A 86 17.91 -16.82 11.56
CA SER A 86 16.75 -17.20 10.73
C SER A 86 15.57 -17.74 11.53
N ILE A 87 15.73 -17.87 12.85
CA ILE A 87 14.77 -18.52 13.73
C ILE A 87 14.48 -17.57 14.88
N GLY A 88 13.20 -17.40 15.19
CA GLY A 88 12.72 -16.56 16.29
C GLY A 88 11.76 -15.46 15.83
N THR A 89 11.15 -14.81 16.82
CA THR A 89 10.11 -13.79 16.64
C THR A 89 10.59 -12.61 15.79
N ASN A 90 11.81 -12.11 16.05
CA ASN A 90 12.39 -11.00 15.30
C ASN A 90 12.77 -11.36 13.85
N ALA A 91 13.17 -12.61 13.60
CA ALA A 91 13.50 -13.07 12.25
C ALA A 91 12.24 -13.21 11.38
N ALA A 92 11.11 -13.63 11.97
CA ALA A 92 9.84 -13.76 11.26
C ALA A 92 9.23 -12.42 10.84
N ILE A 93 9.47 -11.34 11.60
CA ILE A 93 8.94 -9.99 11.31
C ILE A 93 9.39 -9.46 9.95
N VAL A 94 10.63 -9.75 9.55
CA VAL A 94 11.22 -9.22 8.30
C VAL A 94 10.47 -9.68 7.04
N PRO A 95 10.32 -10.99 6.75
CA PRO A 95 9.57 -11.45 5.59
C PRO A 95 8.08 -11.08 5.69
N LEU A 96 7.48 -11.08 6.89
CA LEU A 96 6.10 -10.63 7.10
C LEU A 96 5.91 -9.17 6.67
N THR A 97 6.82 -8.29 7.08
CA THR A 97 6.77 -6.86 6.74
C THR A 97 6.91 -6.65 5.24
N ILE A 98 7.92 -7.27 4.62
CA ILE A 98 8.21 -7.10 3.18
C ILE A 98 7.03 -7.61 2.33
N ALA A 99 6.41 -8.72 2.73
CA ALA A 99 5.22 -9.24 2.08
C ALA A 99 4.01 -8.30 2.25
N ALA A 100 3.82 -7.73 3.45
CA ALA A 100 2.66 -6.91 3.76
C ALA A 100 2.68 -5.53 3.07
N ILE A 101 3.85 -4.93 2.81
CA ILE A 101 3.99 -3.61 2.16
C ILE A 101 3.21 -3.49 0.83
N PRO A 102 3.45 -4.34 -0.20
CA PRO A 102 2.75 -4.24 -1.47
C PRO A 102 1.24 -4.53 -1.37
N PHE A 103 0.83 -5.34 -0.39
CA PHE A 103 -0.59 -5.59 -0.09
C PHE A 103 -1.26 -4.34 0.47
N VAL A 104 -0.68 -3.73 1.50
CA VAL A 104 -1.20 -2.49 2.11
C VAL A 104 -1.22 -1.35 1.08
N ALA A 105 -0.17 -1.20 0.27
CA ALA A 105 -0.12 -0.16 -0.75
C ALA A 105 -1.30 -0.25 -1.74
N ARG A 106 -1.68 -1.47 -2.15
CA ARG A 106 -2.79 -1.67 -3.08
C ARG A 106 -4.15 -1.59 -2.41
N LEU A 107 -4.25 -1.94 -1.14
CA LEU A 107 -5.45 -1.70 -0.34
C LEU A 107 -5.75 -0.19 -0.27
N VAL A 108 -4.73 0.62 0.05
CA VAL A 108 -4.84 2.09 0.13
C VAL A 108 -5.15 2.69 -1.23
N GLU A 109 -4.45 2.28 -2.28
CA GLU A 109 -4.73 2.76 -3.64
C GLU A 109 -6.16 2.40 -4.08
N GLY A 110 -6.66 1.21 -3.72
CA GLY A 110 -8.04 0.79 -3.94
C GLY A 110 -9.04 1.74 -3.27
N ALA A 111 -8.86 1.98 -1.98
CA ALA A 111 -9.71 2.90 -1.21
C ALA A 111 -9.70 4.33 -1.78
N LEU A 112 -8.55 4.83 -2.25
CA LEU A 112 -8.46 6.15 -2.88
C LEU A 112 -9.16 6.22 -4.25
N ASN A 113 -9.25 5.10 -4.98
CA ASN A 113 -9.95 5.04 -6.26
C ASN A 113 -11.48 5.06 -6.12
N GLU A 114 -12.01 4.70 -4.95
CA GLU A 114 -13.45 4.75 -4.67
C GLU A 114 -13.94 6.18 -4.40
N ILE A 115 -13.02 7.12 -4.15
CA ILE A 115 -13.36 8.53 -3.90
C ILE A 115 -13.83 9.18 -5.20
N PRO A 116 -15.02 9.82 -5.21
CA PRO A 116 -15.53 10.50 -6.40
C PRO A 116 -14.57 11.59 -6.85
N PRO A 117 -14.29 11.71 -8.17
CA PRO A 117 -13.36 12.71 -8.69
C PRO A 117 -13.80 14.15 -8.37
N GLY A 118 -15.12 14.40 -8.27
CA GLY A 118 -15.67 15.70 -7.89
C GLY A 118 -15.27 16.17 -6.49
N LEU A 119 -14.98 15.25 -5.55
CA LEU A 119 -14.49 15.62 -4.21
C LEU A 119 -13.02 16.05 -4.26
N VAL A 120 -12.22 15.42 -5.12
CA VAL A 120 -10.81 15.78 -5.36
C VAL A 120 -10.71 17.15 -6.04
N GLU A 121 -11.61 17.44 -6.99
CA GLU A 121 -11.70 18.75 -7.65
C GLU A 121 -12.18 19.85 -6.69
N ALA A 122 -13.14 19.56 -5.81
CA ALA A 122 -13.57 20.47 -4.75
C ALA A 122 -12.47 20.75 -3.71
N ALA A 123 -11.69 19.73 -3.33
CA ALA A 123 -10.55 19.92 -2.44
C ALA A 123 -9.46 20.79 -3.08
N GLN A 124 -9.23 20.65 -4.39
CA GLN A 124 -8.28 21.49 -5.13
C GLN A 124 -8.73 22.95 -5.26
N SER A 125 -10.05 23.23 -5.32
CA SER A 125 -10.56 24.59 -5.40
C SER A 125 -10.53 25.34 -4.05
N MET A 126 -10.49 24.62 -2.93
CA MET A 126 -10.43 25.18 -1.58
C MET A 126 -9.01 25.50 -1.07
N GLY A 127 -7.94 25.13 -1.78
CA GLY A 127 -6.55 25.36 -1.33
C GLY A 127 -5.60 25.83 -2.45
N PRO A 128 -5.08 27.07 -2.42
CA PRO A 128 -4.21 27.55 -3.50
C PRO A 128 -2.72 27.22 -3.22
N ARG A 129 -2.04 26.52 -4.14
CA ARG A 129 -0.83 26.97 -4.91
C ARG A 129 0.05 25.83 -5.50
N ARG A 130 0.08 25.83 -6.84
CA ARG A 130 1.18 25.61 -7.82
C ARG A 130 1.97 24.28 -7.84
N GLY A 131 2.23 23.67 -9.00
CA GLY A 131 2.29 24.25 -10.35
C GLY A 131 2.05 23.27 -11.51
N ARG A 132 0.81 23.26 -12.01
CA ARG A 132 0.50 23.31 -13.44
C ARG A 132 -0.99 23.59 -13.60
N SER A 133 -1.31 24.87 -13.72
CA SER A 133 -2.62 25.33 -14.17
C SER A 133 -2.89 24.77 -15.56
N SER A 134 -3.78 23.78 -15.68
CA SER A 134 -4.37 23.39 -16.96
C SER A 134 -5.58 24.29 -17.22
N PRO A 135 -5.66 25.02 -18.34
CA PRO A 135 -6.72 26.02 -18.60
C PRO A 135 -8.06 25.40 -19.02
N ARG A 136 -8.29 24.09 -18.80
CA ARG A 136 -9.50 23.39 -19.31
C ARG A 136 -10.69 23.39 -18.36
N CYS A 137 -10.56 23.89 -17.13
CA CYS A 137 -11.67 23.94 -16.17
C CYS A 137 -12.70 25.05 -16.40
N CYS A 138 -12.53 25.91 -17.42
CA CYS A 138 -13.45 27.04 -17.64
C CYS A 138 -14.45 26.86 -18.80
N CYS A 139 -14.45 25.73 -19.52
CA CYS A 139 -15.50 25.47 -20.51
C CYS A 139 -16.54 24.52 -19.93
N PRO A 140 -17.70 25.02 -19.44
CA PRO A 140 -18.87 24.17 -19.26
C PRO A 140 -19.23 23.66 -20.65
N ARG A 141 -19.14 22.35 -20.86
CA ARG A 141 -19.67 21.73 -22.08
C ARG A 141 -21.18 22.02 -22.07
N PRO A 142 -21.75 22.74 -23.06
CA PRO A 142 -23.17 22.97 -23.08
C PRO A 142 -23.85 21.62 -23.20
N ALA A 143 -24.85 21.38 -22.36
CA ALA A 143 -25.84 20.35 -22.55
C ALA A 143 -26.52 20.60 -23.90
N ALA A 144 -26.00 19.98 -24.95
CA ALA A 144 -26.66 19.94 -26.24
C ALA A 144 -27.77 18.89 -26.12
N ALA A 145 -29.00 19.41 -26.09
CA ALA A 145 -30.24 18.69 -26.26
C ALA A 145 -30.18 17.71 -27.44
N SER A 146 -30.65 16.48 -27.21
CA SER A 146 -31.36 15.69 -28.22
C SER A 146 -32.13 14.55 -27.54
N SER A 147 -33.33 14.88 -27.04
CA SER A 147 -34.51 14.10 -27.45
C SER A 147 -34.76 14.50 -28.92
N PRO A 148 -35.01 13.60 -29.88
CA PRO A 148 -36.29 12.86 -29.91
C PRO A 148 -36.25 11.43 -30.49
N ALA A 149 -37.19 10.61 -30.03
CA ALA A 149 -38.02 9.64 -30.78
C ALA A 149 -38.51 8.55 -29.83
#